data_AF-A0A4Q4CTB5-F1
#
_entry.id   AF-A0A4Q4CTB5-F1
#
_cell.length_a   1.000
_cell.length_b   1.000
_cell.length_c   1.000
_cell.angle_alpha   90.00
_cell.angle_beta   90.00
_cell.angle_gamma   90.00
#
_symmetry.space_group_name_H-M   'P 1'
#
loop_
_entity.id
_entity.type
_entity.pdbx_description
1 polymer ?
#
loop_
_entity_poly.entity_id
_entity_poly.type
_entity_poly.pdbx_seq_one_letter_code
_entity_poly.pdbx_strand_id
1 'polypeptide(L)'
;MKPFKRRRRGGISASFEPGEAHIIANLAAQVVELLRDRNGESESSPDPLASQLGIGGPALPPEDPVLQRLLPDAYADDEADAAEFRRYTEQSLTSAKVANAEVLIESLVEGGLQHDGEEQQVVEVELDPAAAQAWLRSLTDIRLALSVRL
;
A
#
# COMPACT_ATOMS: atom_id res chain seq x y z
N MET A 1 -12.07 11.76 14.42
CA MET A 1 -11.47 10.44 14.73
C MET A 1 -11.50 10.07 16.23
N LYS A 2 -12.00 8.88 16.60
CA LYS A 2 -11.67 8.29 17.93
C LYS A 2 -10.36 7.50 17.82
N PRO A 3 -9.49 7.53 18.84
CA PRO A 3 -8.20 6.84 18.80
C PRO A 3 -8.37 5.31 18.71
N PHE A 4 -7.39 4.64 18.10
CA PHE A 4 -7.27 3.18 18.12
C PHE A 4 -7.25 2.66 19.56
N LYS A 5 -8.10 1.67 19.86
CA LYS A 5 -8.21 1.04 21.19
C LYS A 5 -7.99 -0.45 21.11
N ARG A 6 -7.21 -0.99 22.05
CA ARG A 6 -7.01 -2.44 22.19
C ARG A 6 -8.30 -3.10 22.70
N ARG A 7 -8.68 -4.22 22.09
CA ARG A 7 -9.84 -5.03 22.53
C ARG A 7 -9.42 -6.11 23.53
N ARG A 8 -10.37 -6.54 24.38
CA ARG A 8 -10.13 -7.53 25.46
C ARG A 8 -9.68 -8.92 24.97
N ARG A 9 -10.00 -9.30 23.73
CA ARG A 9 -9.70 -10.62 23.14
C ARG A 9 -8.54 -10.62 22.13
N GLY A 10 -7.72 -9.57 22.14
CA GLY A 10 -6.77 -9.30 21.06
C GLY A 10 -7.41 -8.44 19.96
N GLY A 11 -6.57 -7.83 19.12
CA GLY A 11 -7.01 -6.90 18.08
C GLY A 11 -7.22 -5.46 18.56
N ILE A 12 -7.58 -4.61 17.60
CA ILE A 12 -7.70 -3.16 17.74
C ILE A 12 -9.05 -2.73 17.13
N SER A 13 -9.71 -1.73 17.71
CA SER A 13 -10.87 -1.08 17.11
C SER A 13 -10.62 0.42 16.92
N ALA A 14 -11.17 1.00 15.86
CA ALA A 14 -11.18 2.44 15.63
C ALA A 14 -12.51 2.89 15.02
N SER A 15 -12.84 4.16 15.19
CA SER A 15 -14.03 4.75 14.54
C SER A 15 -13.65 6.04 13.83
N PHE A 16 -14.07 6.15 12.58
CA PHE A 16 -13.77 7.27 11.69
C PHE A 16 -15.04 8.01 11.32
N GLU A 17 -14.93 9.32 11.19
CA GLU A 17 -15.99 10.07 10.52
C GLU A 17 -16.02 9.67 9.03
N PRO A 18 -17.19 9.69 8.36
CA PRO A 18 -17.30 9.27 6.97
C PRO A 18 -16.31 9.98 6.05
N GLY A 19 -16.12 11.30 6.23
CA GLY A 19 -15.17 12.08 5.45
C GLY A 19 -13.72 11.66 5.69
N GLU A 20 -13.34 11.36 6.93
CA GLU A 20 -12.00 10.84 7.27
C GLU A 20 -11.76 9.48 6.58
N ALA A 21 -12.73 8.57 6.66
CA ALA A 21 -12.66 7.25 6.04
C ALA A 21 -12.53 7.33 4.51
N HIS A 22 -13.31 8.20 3.86
CA HIS A 22 -13.19 8.44 2.41
C HIS A 22 -11.81 8.99 2.02
N ILE A 23 -11.27 9.95 2.78
CA ILE A 23 -9.94 10.49 2.50
C ILE A 23 -8.89 9.39 2.60
N ILE A 24 -8.91 8.58 3.66
CA ILE A 24 -7.96 7.48 3.85
C ILE A 24 -8.08 6.45 2.72
N ALA A 25 -9.31 6.04 2.37
CA ALA A 25 -9.56 5.08 1.30
C ALA A 25 -9.07 5.60 -0.05
N ASN A 26 -9.35 6.87 -0.39
CA ASN A 26 -8.91 7.50 -1.63
C ASN A 26 -7.38 7.62 -1.71
N LEU A 27 -6.72 7.98 -0.60
CA LEU A 27 -5.26 8.04 -0.56
C LEU A 27 -4.62 6.66 -0.70
N ALA A 28 -5.20 5.63 -0.05
CA ALA A 28 -4.76 4.26 -0.20
C ALA A 28 -4.94 3.77 -1.64
N ALA A 29 -6.08 4.06 -2.28
CA ALA A 29 -6.35 3.70 -3.67
C ALA A 29 -5.36 4.36 -4.65
N GLN A 30 -5.02 5.63 -4.45
CA GLN A 30 -4.00 6.32 -5.25
C GLN A 30 -2.61 5.67 -5.11
N VAL A 31 -2.24 5.23 -3.90
CA VAL A 31 -0.98 4.50 -3.69
C VAL A 31 -1.02 3.14 -4.40
N VAL A 32 -2.15 2.43 -4.35
CA VAL A 32 -2.32 1.16 -5.07
C VAL A 32 -2.17 1.34 -6.57
N GLU A 33 -2.84 2.34 -7.14
CA GLU A 33 -2.76 2.69 -8.56
C GLU A 33 -1.31 2.97 -8.97
N LEU A 34 -0.62 3.85 -8.23
CA LEU A 34 0.77 4.21 -8.49
C LEU A 34 1.72 2.99 -8.44
N LEU A 35 1.54 2.09 -7.47
CA LEU A 35 2.35 0.88 -7.34
C LEU A 35 2.04 -0.16 -8.42
N ARG A 36 0.79 -0.26 -8.87
CA ARG A 36 0.39 -1.13 -9.98
C ARG A 36 0.96 -0.61 -11.30
N ASP A 37 0.89 0.70 -11.54
CA ASP A 37 1.48 1.35 -12.72
C ASP A 37 2.99 1.13 -12.79
N ARG A 38 3.70 1.17 -11.64
CA ARG A 38 5.14 0.87 -11.59
C ARG A 38 5.47 -0.55 -12.06
N ASN A 39 4.60 -1.51 -11.79
CA ASN A 39 4.80 -2.89 -12.25
C ASN A 39 4.45 -3.07 -13.73
N GLY A 40 3.74 -2.11 -14.35
CA GLY A 40 3.28 -2.15 -15.74
C GLY A 40 2.31 -3.30 -16.06
N GLU A 41 1.81 -3.35 -17.30
CA GLU A 41 1.17 -4.55 -17.86
C GLU A 41 2.22 -5.61 -18.11
N SER A 42 2.84 -6.18 -17.07
CA SER A 42 3.76 -7.30 -17.21
C SER A 42 4.66 -7.15 -18.45
N GLU A 43 5.74 -6.37 -18.36
CA GLU A 43 6.97 -6.78 -19.07
C GLU A 43 7.54 -8.05 -18.39
N SER A 44 6.64 -8.98 -18.08
CA SER A 44 6.90 -10.35 -17.75
C SER A 44 7.56 -10.90 -19.00
N SER A 45 8.81 -11.28 -18.86
CA SER A 45 9.40 -12.30 -19.72
C SER A 45 8.31 -13.32 -20.07
N PRO A 46 8.12 -13.69 -21.35
CA PRO A 46 7.06 -14.63 -21.76
C PRO A 46 7.20 -16.04 -21.15
N ASP A 47 8.22 -16.23 -20.29
CA ASP A 47 8.52 -17.45 -19.57
C ASP A 47 7.77 -17.53 -18.21
N PRO A 48 6.81 -18.46 -18.06
CA PRO A 48 6.11 -18.72 -16.80
C PRO A 48 7.03 -19.07 -15.62
N LEU A 49 8.25 -19.56 -15.88
CA LEU A 49 9.21 -19.84 -14.81
C LEU A 49 9.87 -18.54 -14.29
N ALA A 50 10.13 -17.57 -15.16
CA ALA A 50 10.70 -16.28 -14.77
C ALA A 50 9.75 -15.50 -13.86
N SER A 51 8.43 -15.51 -14.15
CA SER A 51 7.42 -14.89 -13.29
C SER A 51 7.29 -15.58 -11.93
N GLN A 52 7.40 -16.92 -11.88
CA GLN A 52 7.41 -17.67 -10.61
C GLN A 52 8.67 -17.41 -9.77
N LEU A 53 9.79 -17.10 -10.41
CA LEU A 53 11.06 -16.80 -9.74
C LEU A 53 11.25 -15.31 -9.44
N GLY A 54 10.30 -14.43 -9.82
CA GLY A 54 10.41 -12.98 -9.66
C GLY A 54 11.53 -12.36 -10.51
N ILE A 55 11.89 -12.99 -11.62
CA ILE A 55 12.94 -12.55 -12.54
C ILE A 55 12.30 -11.70 -13.65
N GLY A 56 12.58 -10.40 -13.65
CA GLY A 56 12.06 -9.48 -14.68
C GLY A 56 11.49 -8.16 -14.15
N GLY A 57 11.74 -7.80 -12.87
CA GLY A 57 11.37 -6.50 -12.36
C GLY A 57 12.12 -5.33 -13.03
N PRO A 58 11.69 -4.08 -12.81
CA PRO A 58 12.34 -2.90 -13.39
C PRO A 58 13.81 -2.80 -12.95
N ALA A 59 14.71 -2.54 -13.91
CA ALA A 59 16.14 -2.37 -13.64
C ALA A 59 16.50 -0.92 -13.30
N LEU A 60 15.73 0.04 -13.82
CA LEU A 60 15.94 1.47 -13.60
C LEU A 60 15.16 1.97 -12.38
N PRO A 61 15.68 2.95 -11.64
CA PRO A 61 14.95 3.57 -10.54
C PRO A 61 13.64 4.21 -11.03
N PRO A 62 12.64 4.41 -10.16
CA PRO A 62 11.42 5.12 -10.52
C PRO A 62 11.70 6.58 -10.90
N GLU A 63 11.02 7.09 -11.92
CA GLU A 63 11.04 8.52 -12.26
C GLU A 63 10.18 9.35 -11.30
N ASP A 64 9.07 8.79 -10.82
CA ASP A 64 8.17 9.46 -9.88
C ASP A 64 8.83 9.57 -8.49
N PRO A 65 8.92 10.78 -7.91
CA PRO A 65 9.59 10.99 -6.62
C PRO A 65 8.86 10.33 -5.43
N VAL A 66 7.55 10.09 -5.52
CA VAL A 66 6.80 9.28 -4.55
C VAL A 66 7.26 7.84 -4.62
N LEU A 67 7.39 7.28 -5.82
CA LEU A 67 7.87 5.91 -5.99
C LEU A 67 9.32 5.77 -5.51
N GLN A 68 10.20 6.75 -5.76
CA GLN A 68 11.56 6.77 -5.20
C GLN A 68 11.56 6.73 -3.66
N ARG A 69 10.57 7.37 -3.03
CA ARG A 69 10.41 7.36 -1.56
C ARG A 69 9.88 6.03 -1.04
N LEU A 70 8.96 5.41 -1.78
CA LEU A 70 8.31 4.14 -1.41
C LEU A 70 9.19 2.92 -1.73
N LEU A 71 10.05 3.03 -2.73
CA LEU A 71 10.93 2.00 -3.28
C LEU A 71 12.37 2.54 -3.33
N PRO A 72 12.99 2.81 -2.16
CA PRO A 72 14.34 3.35 -2.11
C PRO A 72 15.37 2.32 -2.58
N ASP A 73 16.47 2.81 -3.14
CA ASP A 73 17.59 1.97 -3.55
C ASP A 73 18.26 1.31 -2.34
N ALA A 74 18.57 0.03 -2.46
CA ALA A 74 19.29 -0.72 -1.42
C ALA A 74 20.78 -0.34 -1.36
N TYR A 75 21.35 0.10 -2.48
CA TYR A 75 22.75 0.47 -2.62
C TYR A 75 22.83 1.86 -3.26
N ALA A 76 23.30 2.85 -2.49
CA ALA A 76 23.36 4.24 -2.96
C ALA A 76 24.56 4.53 -3.87
N ASP A 77 25.65 3.76 -3.71
CA ASP A 77 26.93 4.00 -4.39
C ASP A 77 27.26 2.93 -5.46
N ASP A 78 26.35 1.98 -5.70
CA ASP A 78 26.51 0.91 -6.68
C ASP A 78 25.23 0.71 -7.50
N GLU A 79 25.20 1.33 -8.69
CA GLU A 79 24.05 1.28 -9.59
C GLU A 79 23.79 -0.11 -10.15
N ALA A 80 24.84 -0.92 -10.34
CA ALA A 80 24.70 -2.27 -10.90
C ALA A 80 24.04 -3.20 -9.87
N ASP A 81 24.52 -3.18 -8.63
CA ASP A 81 23.95 -3.96 -7.53
C ASP A 81 22.54 -3.46 -7.16
N ALA A 82 22.31 -2.13 -7.21
CA ALA A 82 20.97 -1.56 -7.01
C ALA A 82 19.99 -2.04 -8.09
N ALA A 83 20.40 -2.09 -9.36
CA ALA A 83 19.58 -2.59 -10.46
C ALA A 83 19.25 -4.08 -10.30
N GLU A 84 20.22 -4.89 -9.88
CA GLU A 84 19.99 -6.31 -9.60
C GLU A 84 19.03 -6.52 -8.44
N PHE A 85 19.21 -5.77 -7.36
CA PHE A 85 18.31 -5.81 -6.21
C PHE A 85 16.88 -5.45 -6.59
N ARG A 86 16.67 -4.39 -7.38
CA ARG A 86 15.34 -3.99 -7.87
C ARG A 86 14.70 -5.10 -8.71
N ARG A 87 15.44 -5.67 -9.67
CA ARG A 87 14.96 -6.76 -10.54
C ARG A 87 14.38 -7.94 -9.77
N TYR A 88 14.93 -8.26 -8.60
CA TYR A 88 14.53 -9.43 -7.83
C TYR A 88 13.56 -9.14 -6.67
N THR A 89 13.54 -7.91 -6.13
CA THR A 89 12.81 -7.63 -4.88
C THR A 89 11.64 -6.68 -5.07
N GLU A 90 11.70 -5.78 -6.06
CA GLU A 90 10.77 -4.66 -6.16
C GLU A 90 9.35 -5.14 -6.41
N GLN A 91 9.15 -6.14 -7.26
CA GLN A 91 7.81 -6.70 -7.55
C GLN A 91 7.16 -7.34 -6.32
N SER A 92 7.93 -8.05 -5.50
CA SER A 92 7.43 -8.63 -4.25
C SER A 92 7.10 -7.53 -3.24
N LEU A 93 7.92 -6.47 -3.20
CA LEU A 93 7.72 -5.32 -2.33
C LEU A 93 6.46 -4.52 -2.72
N THR A 94 6.28 -4.20 -4.00
CA THR A 94 5.10 -3.48 -4.50
C THR A 94 3.83 -4.30 -4.28
N SER A 95 3.88 -5.61 -4.55
CA SER A 95 2.76 -6.53 -4.29
C SER A 95 2.37 -6.58 -2.82
N ALA A 96 3.35 -6.65 -1.91
CA ALA A 96 3.08 -6.61 -0.47
C ALA A 96 2.48 -5.26 -0.01
N LYS A 97 2.95 -4.14 -0.59
CA LYS A 97 2.40 -2.80 -0.30
C LYS A 97 0.96 -2.67 -0.78
N VAL A 98 0.66 -3.13 -2.00
CA VAL A 98 -0.70 -3.18 -2.56
C VAL A 98 -1.63 -4.00 -1.66
N ALA A 99 -1.23 -5.22 -1.30
CA ALA A 99 -2.03 -6.08 -0.42
C ALA A 99 -2.32 -5.42 0.95
N ASN A 100 -1.35 -4.73 1.55
CA ASN A 100 -1.58 -4.00 2.81
C ASN A 100 -2.59 -2.85 2.63
N ALA A 101 -2.54 -2.13 1.51
CA ALA A 101 -3.45 -1.02 1.23
C ALA A 101 -4.86 -1.51 0.93
N GLU A 102 -4.99 -2.63 0.23
CA GLU A 102 -6.27 -3.31 -0.04
C GLU A 102 -6.93 -3.76 1.27
N VAL A 103 -6.19 -4.41 2.18
CA VAL A 103 -6.70 -4.76 3.52
C VAL A 103 -7.21 -3.53 4.28
N LEU A 104 -6.53 -2.37 4.15
CA LEU A 104 -6.98 -1.13 4.76
C LEU A 104 -8.31 -0.65 4.18
N ILE A 105 -8.46 -0.69 2.85
CA ILE A 105 -9.68 -0.27 2.15
C ILE A 105 -10.83 -1.22 2.48
N GLU A 106 -10.59 -2.53 2.41
CA GLU A 106 -11.57 -3.56 2.76
C GLU A 106 -12.05 -3.41 4.20
N SER A 107 -11.14 -3.17 5.16
CA SER A 107 -11.50 -2.91 6.56
C SER A 107 -12.45 -1.72 6.71
N LEU A 108 -12.26 -0.65 5.93
CA LEU A 108 -13.14 0.52 5.96
C LEU A 108 -14.51 0.20 5.37
N VAL A 109 -14.55 -0.51 4.24
CA VAL A 109 -15.80 -0.94 3.59
C VAL A 109 -16.61 -1.86 4.52
N GLU A 110 -15.97 -2.86 5.11
CA GLU A 110 -16.59 -3.76 6.11
C GLU A 110 -17.07 -2.99 7.34
N GLY A 111 -16.36 -1.92 7.73
CA GLY A 111 -16.75 -1.02 8.81
C GLY A 111 -17.90 -0.07 8.48
N GLY A 112 -18.49 -0.16 7.28
CA GLY A 112 -19.65 0.64 6.86
C GLY A 112 -19.32 1.84 5.97
N LEU A 113 -18.11 1.91 5.39
CA LEU A 113 -17.82 2.92 4.37
C LEU A 113 -18.62 2.60 3.09
N GLN A 114 -19.56 3.48 2.76
CA GLN A 114 -20.40 3.39 1.56
C GLN A 114 -20.04 4.48 0.55
N HIS A 115 -20.27 4.22 -0.74
CA HIS A 115 -20.15 5.21 -1.80
C HIS A 115 -21.46 5.99 -1.95
N ASP A 116 -21.38 7.31 -2.20
CA ASP A 116 -22.42 8.27 -2.62
C ASP A 116 -23.91 7.94 -2.37
N GLY A 117 -24.61 8.85 -1.67
CA GLY A 117 -26.09 8.95 -1.70
C GLY A 117 -26.84 8.31 -0.53
N GLU A 118 -26.16 7.63 0.39
CA GLU A 118 -26.74 7.09 1.62
C GLU A 118 -26.40 7.93 2.86
N GLU A 119 -27.17 7.78 3.95
CA GLU A 119 -26.88 8.44 5.23
C GLU A 119 -25.54 7.92 5.76
N GLN A 120 -24.49 8.71 5.58
CA GLN A 120 -23.13 8.38 5.98
C GLN A 120 -23.03 8.27 7.50
N GLN A 121 -22.88 7.05 7.98
CA GLN A 121 -22.70 6.72 9.39
C GLN A 121 -21.21 6.63 9.75
N VAL A 122 -20.92 6.73 11.04
CA VAL A 122 -19.58 6.52 11.58
C VAL A 122 -19.07 5.15 11.15
N VAL A 123 -17.87 5.10 10.57
CA VAL A 123 -17.23 3.86 10.11
C VAL A 123 -16.51 3.23 11.30
N GLU A 124 -16.91 2.03 11.70
CA GLU A 124 -16.31 1.28 12.82
C GLU A 124 -15.50 0.09 12.30
N VAL A 125 -14.18 0.14 12.48
CA VAL A 125 -13.29 -0.95 12.03
C VAL A 125 -12.84 -1.80 13.22
N GLU A 126 -12.85 -3.11 13.02
CA GLU A 126 -12.26 -4.09 13.93
C GLU A 126 -11.10 -4.79 13.23
N LEU A 127 -9.90 -4.64 13.76
CA LEU A 127 -8.66 -5.16 13.18
C LEU A 127 -8.12 -6.29 14.04
N ASP A 128 -7.85 -7.43 13.42
CA ASP A 128 -7.01 -8.46 14.02
C ASP A 128 -5.52 -8.00 14.01
N PRO A 129 -4.58 -8.78 14.60
CA PRO A 129 -3.17 -8.41 14.60
C PRO A 129 -2.54 -8.25 13.21
N ALA A 130 -2.98 -9.00 12.21
CA ALA A 130 -2.43 -8.94 10.85
C ALA A 130 -2.94 -7.70 10.12
N ALA A 131 -4.25 -7.43 10.17
CA ALA A 131 -4.87 -6.24 9.62
C ALA A 131 -4.31 -4.96 10.28
N ALA A 132 -4.06 -4.99 11.58
CA ALA A 132 -3.41 -3.87 12.27
C ALA A 132 -2.00 -3.57 11.72
N GLN A 133 -1.22 -4.60 11.37
CA GLN A 133 0.09 -4.42 10.74
C GLN A 133 -0.04 -3.87 9.31
N ALA A 134 -1.00 -4.37 8.53
CA ALA A 134 -1.29 -3.84 7.20
C ALA A 134 -1.64 -2.35 7.27
N TRP A 135 -2.52 -1.94 8.18
CA TRP A 135 -2.88 -0.54 8.41
C TRP A 135 -1.68 0.35 8.74
N LEU A 136 -0.79 -0.09 9.65
CA LEU A 136 0.40 0.69 10.01
C LEU A 136 1.34 0.90 8.82
N ARG A 137 1.54 -0.14 8.00
CA ARG A 137 2.37 -0.08 6.80
C ARG A 137 1.74 0.86 5.76
N SER A 138 0.45 0.69 5.48
CA SER A 138 -0.28 1.52 4.51
C SER A 138 -0.32 2.99 4.91
N LEU A 139 -0.59 3.31 6.19
CA LEU A 139 -0.55 4.70 6.68
C LEU A 139 0.86 5.29 6.60
N THR A 140 1.90 4.48 6.78
CA THR A 140 3.30 4.91 6.60
C THR A 140 3.57 5.24 5.13
N ASP A 141 3.12 4.39 4.20
CA ASP A 141 3.28 4.62 2.75
C ASP A 141 2.50 5.86 2.29
N ILE A 142 1.26 6.05 2.77
CA ILE A 142 0.47 7.27 2.51
C ILE A 142 1.21 8.52 3.03
N ARG A 143 1.73 8.47 4.26
CA ARG A 143 2.51 9.59 4.83
C ARG A 143 3.72 9.93 3.97
N LEU A 144 4.46 8.92 3.50
CA LEU A 144 5.61 9.12 2.64
C LEU A 144 5.22 9.75 1.30
N ALA A 145 4.14 9.28 0.68
CA ALA A 145 3.62 9.83 -0.57
C ALA A 145 3.19 11.30 -0.43
N LEU A 146 2.46 11.63 0.64
CA LEU A 146 2.05 13.01 0.92
C LEU A 146 3.25 13.93 1.18
N SER A 147 4.30 13.43 1.83
CA SER A 147 5.50 14.23 2.14
C SER A 147 6.27 14.69 0.90
N VAL A 148 6.02 14.11 -0.27
CA VAL A 148 6.65 14.50 -1.54
C VAL A 148 5.78 15.52 -2.29
N ARG A 149 4.48 15.60 -2.00
CA ARG A 149 3.50 16.42 -2.72
C ARG A 149 3.11 17.72 -2.00
N LEU A 150 3.59 17.92 -0.77
CA LEU A 150 3.31 19.08 0.09
C LEU A 150 4.58 19.90 0.32
#